data_AF-A0AAV5THQ0-F1
#
_entry.id   AF-A0AAV5THQ0-F1
#
_cell.length_a   1.000
_cell.length_b   1.000
_cell.length_c   1.000
_cell.angle_alpha   90.00
_cell.angle_beta   90.00
_cell.angle_gamma   90.00
#
_symmetry.space_group_name_H-M   'P 1'
#
loop_
_entity.id
_entity.type
_entity.pdbx_description
1 polymer ?
#
loop_
_entity_poly.entity_id
_entity_poly.type
_entity_poly.pdbx_seq_one_letter_code
_entity_poly.pdbx_strand_id
1 'polypeptide(L)'
;MHKLALLIAAALVTLVHAMKMTPDIEGCVAQVEGRVSSESDGRVKTAVEQLIANVKSSNLLAAQKVLRENTPADRDMAVNKYMVDTCGPLKTCLVCPLELA
;
A
#
# COMPACT_ATOMS: atom_id res chain seq x y z
N MET A 1 -14.95 20.67 25.13
CA MET A 1 -14.86 19.49 24.24
C MET A 1 -14.03 19.71 22.96
N HIS A 2 -13.37 20.86 22.75
CA HIS A 2 -12.58 21.13 21.53
C HIS A 2 -11.11 20.65 21.57
N LYS A 3 -10.59 20.26 22.75
CA LYS A 3 -9.17 19.86 22.90
C LYS A 3 -8.90 18.39 22.58
N LEU A 4 -9.92 17.52 22.64
CA LEU A 4 -9.77 16.09 22.32
C LEU A 4 -9.70 15.83 20.80
N ALA A 5 -10.49 16.56 20.00
CA ALA A 5 -10.50 16.41 18.54
C ALA A 5 -9.14 16.78 17.91
N LEU A 6 -8.44 17.77 18.48
CA LEU A 6 -7.13 18.21 18.00
C LEU A 6 -6.02 17.17 18.26
N LEU A 7 -6.14 16.40 19.36
CA LEU A 7 -5.19 15.33 19.72
C LEU A 7 -5.34 14.08 18.83
N ILE A 8 -6.58 13.75 18.44
CA ILE A 8 -6.85 12.63 17.53
C ILE A 8 -6.37 12.95 16.11
N ALA A 9 -6.55 14.20 15.66
CA ALA A 9 -6.04 14.66 14.37
C ALA A 9 -4.50 14.64 14.32
N ALA A 10 -3.82 15.05 15.40
CA ALA A 10 -2.36 14.99 15.49
C ALA A 10 -1.79 13.57 15.50
N ALA A 11 -2.48 12.61 16.14
CA ALA A 11 -2.08 11.20 16.15
C ALA A 11 -2.19 10.54 14.76
N LEU A 12 -3.20 10.92 13.97
CA LEU A 12 -3.38 10.43 12.60
C LEU A 12 -2.31 10.95 11.64
N VAL A 13 -1.81 12.19 11.84
CA VAL A 13 -0.71 12.74 11.02
C VAL A 13 0.62 12.05 11.30
N THR A 14 0.85 11.57 12.53
CA THR A 14 2.05 10.78 12.87
C THR A 14 2.03 9.34 12.34
N LEU A 15 0.85 8.77 12.07
CA LEU A 15 0.72 7.44 11.47
C LEU A 15 1.16 7.40 10.00
N VAL A 16 1.09 8.53 9.29
CA VAL A 16 1.58 8.65 7.90
C VAL A 16 3.11 8.68 7.83
N HIS A 17 3.79 9.04 8.93
CA HIS A 17 5.25 9.22 8.97
C HIS A 17 6.01 8.03 9.58
N ALA A 18 5.33 6.93 9.92
CA ALA A 18 5.94 5.85 10.70
C ALA A 18 5.63 4.44 10.20
N MET A 19 5.40 4.24 8.89
CA MET A 19 5.75 2.92 8.33
C MET A 19 7.28 2.83 8.28
N LYS A 20 7.88 2.58 9.43
CA LYS A 20 9.22 2.00 9.45
C LYS A 20 9.10 0.68 8.71
N MET A 21 9.88 0.48 7.64
CA MET A 21 9.95 -0.80 6.94
C MET A 21 10.18 -1.89 7.99
N THR A 22 9.13 -2.64 8.32
CA THR A 22 9.24 -3.78 9.21
C THR A 22 9.75 -4.95 8.38
N PRO A 23 10.36 -5.97 9.01
CA PRO A 23 10.75 -7.19 8.31
C PRO A 23 9.58 -7.81 7.53
N ASP A 24 8.35 -7.66 8.02
CA ASP A 24 7.14 -8.13 7.34
C ASP A 24 6.85 -7.35 6.04
N ILE A 25 7.00 -6.02 6.07
CA ILE A 25 6.85 -5.17 4.88
C ILE A 25 7.97 -5.47 3.88
N GLU A 26 9.21 -5.61 4.33
CA GLU A 26 10.34 -5.96 3.49
C GLU A 26 10.14 -7.33 2.82
N GLY A 27 9.72 -8.34 3.58
CA GLY A 27 9.41 -9.66 3.06
C GLY A 27 8.25 -9.64 2.06
N CYS A 28 7.22 -8.84 2.32
CA CYS A 28 6.14 -8.66 1.37
C CYS A 28 6.62 -7.96 0.07
N VAL A 29 7.39 -6.88 0.16
CA VAL A 29 7.94 -6.18 -1.00
C VAL A 29 8.80 -7.13 -1.84
N ALA A 30 9.69 -7.90 -1.22
CA ALA A 30 10.53 -8.87 -1.93
C ALA A 30 9.71 -9.95 -2.65
N GLN A 31 8.62 -10.43 -2.03
CA GLN A 31 7.70 -11.36 -2.69
C GLN A 31 7.02 -10.74 -3.91
N VAL A 32 6.49 -9.52 -3.77
CA VAL A 32 5.81 -8.82 -4.87
C VAL A 32 6.79 -8.55 -6.01
N GLU A 33 8.03 -8.14 -5.71
CA GLU A 33 9.12 -7.98 -6.69
C GLU A 33 9.40 -9.29 -7.45
N GLY A 34 9.41 -10.43 -6.74
CA GLY A 34 9.57 -11.74 -7.39
C GLY A 34 8.45 -12.06 -8.38
N ARG A 35 7.19 -11.71 -8.05
CA ARG A 35 6.01 -12.02 -8.85
C ARG A 35 5.78 -11.05 -10.02
N VAL A 36 6.01 -9.76 -9.80
CA VAL A 36 5.72 -8.71 -10.79
C VAL A 36 6.55 -8.85 -12.07
N SER A 37 7.73 -9.48 -11.96
CA SER A 37 8.57 -9.83 -13.12
C SER A 37 7.83 -10.64 -14.18
N SER A 38 6.90 -11.50 -13.74
CA SER A 38 6.12 -12.43 -14.57
C SER A 38 4.72 -11.92 -14.90
N GLU A 39 4.42 -10.65 -14.61
CA GLU A 39 3.13 -10.04 -14.94
C GLU A 39 3.00 -9.82 -16.46
N SER A 40 1.99 -10.43 -17.06
CA SER A 40 1.69 -10.33 -18.49
C SER A 40 0.90 -9.07 -18.83
N ASP A 41 0.12 -8.54 -17.89
CA ASP A 41 -0.59 -7.27 -18.06
C ASP A 41 0.36 -6.10 -17.79
N GLY A 42 0.80 -5.41 -18.84
CA GLY A 42 1.74 -4.29 -18.74
C GLY A 42 1.25 -3.11 -17.89
N ARG A 43 -0.07 -2.89 -17.84
CA ARG A 43 -0.68 -1.84 -17.01
C ARG A 43 -0.61 -2.21 -15.54
N VAL A 44 -1.00 -3.45 -15.19
CA VAL A 44 -0.89 -3.96 -13.81
C VAL A 44 0.58 -4.01 -13.37
N LYS A 45 1.47 -4.47 -14.25
CA LYS A 45 2.92 -4.51 -13.99
C LYS A 45 3.45 -3.13 -13.59
N THR A 46 3.17 -2.13 -14.42
CA THR A 46 3.61 -0.74 -14.19
C THR A 46 3.05 -0.19 -12.88
N ALA A 47 1.77 -0.42 -12.58
CA ALA A 47 1.16 0.05 -11.34
C ALA A 47 1.79 -0.61 -10.11
N VAL A 48 2.05 -1.91 -10.14
CA VAL A 48 2.67 -2.64 -9.03
C VAL A 48 4.13 -2.23 -8.84
N GLU A 49 4.89 -2.04 -9.92
CA GLU A 49 6.27 -1.52 -9.88
C GLU A 49 6.33 -0.11 -9.27
N GLN A 50 5.41 0.78 -9.67
CA GLN A 50 5.29 2.12 -9.07
C GLN A 50 4.91 2.07 -7.59
N LEU A 51 4.00 1.16 -7.22
CA LEU A 51 3.61 0.96 -5.82
C LEU A 51 4.81 0.52 -4.97
N ILE A 52 5.58 -0.47 -5.44
CA ILE A 52 6.82 -0.93 -4.79
C ILE A 52 7.81 0.22 -4.63
N ALA A 53 8.07 0.98 -5.69
CA ALA A 53 9.03 2.09 -5.66
C ALA A 53 8.63 3.17 -4.64
N ASN A 54 7.34 3.50 -4.56
CA ASN A 54 6.80 4.44 -3.58
C ASN A 54 6.88 3.91 -2.15
N VAL A 55 6.60 2.63 -1.91
CA VAL A 55 6.75 2.01 -0.58
C VAL A 55 8.21 2.01 -0.13
N LYS A 56 9.15 1.59 -1.01
CA LYS A 56 10.60 1.56 -0.69
C LYS A 56 11.18 2.94 -0.42
N SER A 57 10.64 3.98 -1.05
CA SER A 57 11.03 5.37 -0.80
C SER A 57 10.24 6.04 0.33
N SER A 58 9.41 5.29 1.07
CA SER A 58 8.52 5.80 2.11
C SER A 58 7.55 6.91 1.63
N ASN A 59 7.29 6.99 0.31
CA ASN A 59 6.36 7.94 -0.29
C ASN A 59 4.93 7.37 -0.33
N LEU A 60 4.33 7.27 0.86
CA LEU A 60 3.02 6.63 1.02
C LEU A 60 1.88 7.37 0.31
N LEU A 61 1.97 8.69 0.14
CA LEU A 61 0.99 9.47 -0.60
C LEU A 61 1.00 9.11 -2.10
N ALA A 62 2.19 8.95 -2.68
CA ALA A 62 2.30 8.51 -4.07
C ALA A 62 1.86 7.05 -4.23
N ALA A 63 2.16 6.17 -3.27
CA ALA A 63 1.65 4.79 -3.25
C ALA A 63 0.11 4.75 -3.22
N GLN A 64 -0.52 5.56 -2.38
CA GLN A 64 -1.99 5.67 -2.32
C GLN A 64 -2.58 6.24 -3.61
N LYS A 65 -1.90 7.20 -4.24
CA LYS A 65 -2.32 7.76 -5.51
C LYS A 65 -2.41 6.68 -6.60
N VAL A 66 -1.38 5.83 -6.73
CA VAL A 66 -1.39 4.70 -7.67
C VAL A 66 -2.61 3.80 -7.44
N LEU A 67 -2.96 3.50 -6.19
CA LEU A 67 -4.11 2.67 -5.87
C LEU A 67 -5.46 3.34 -6.21
N ARG A 68 -5.57 4.66 -6.09
CA ARG A 68 -6.80 5.42 -6.40
C ARG A 68 -7.02 5.64 -7.89
N GLU A 69 -5.95 5.73 -8.66
CA GLU A 69 -6.01 5.91 -10.12
C GLU A 69 -6.43 4.63 -10.87
N ASN A 70 -6.44 3.49 -10.17
CA ASN A 70 -6.91 2.22 -10.70
C ASN A 70 -8.37 1.95 -10.32
N THR A 71 -9.09 1.21 -11.17
CA THR A 71 -10.47 0.84 -10.90
C THR A 71 -10.56 -0.10 -9.68
N PRO A 72 -11.67 -0.14 -8.93
CA PRO A 72 -11.83 -1.07 -7.83
C PRO A 72 -11.59 -2.53 -8.24
N ALA A 73 -12.05 -2.93 -9.44
CA ALA A 73 -11.87 -4.28 -9.96
C ALA A 73 -10.39 -4.62 -10.23
N ASP A 74 -9.63 -3.69 -10.85
CA ASP A 74 -8.20 -3.87 -11.07
C ASP A 74 -7.43 -3.95 -9.74
N ARG A 75 -7.85 -3.13 -8.78
CA ARG A 75 -7.25 -3.06 -7.45
C ARG A 75 -7.49 -4.34 -6.65
N ASP A 76 -8.72 -4.86 -6.67
CA ASP A 76 -9.08 -6.10 -5.99
C ASP A 76 -8.39 -7.32 -6.63
N MET A 77 -8.28 -7.33 -7.96
CA MET A 77 -7.50 -8.32 -8.69
C MET A 77 -6.02 -8.28 -8.29
N ALA A 78 -5.40 -7.11 -8.27
CA ALA A 78 -4.01 -6.95 -7.85
C ALA A 78 -3.82 -7.35 -6.37
N VAL A 79 -4.70 -6.93 -5.48
CA VAL A 79 -4.66 -7.31 -4.06
C VAL A 79 -4.79 -8.83 -3.90
N ASN A 80 -5.72 -9.48 -4.59
CA ASN A 80 -5.89 -10.93 -4.50
C ASN A 80 -4.70 -11.71 -5.08
N LYS A 81 -4.00 -11.16 -6.08
CA LYS A 81 -2.84 -11.79 -6.72
C LYS A 81 -1.54 -11.61 -5.95
N TYR A 82 -1.32 -10.41 -5.41
CA TYR A 82 -0.04 -10.00 -4.81
C TYR A 82 -0.05 -10.01 -3.28
N MET A 83 -1.21 -9.82 -2.63
CA MET A 83 -1.35 -9.81 -1.16
C MET A 83 -1.68 -11.20 -0.61
N VAL A 84 -0.84 -12.17 -0.93
CA VAL A 84 -0.92 -13.56 -0.45
C VAL A 84 0.35 -13.93 0.32
N ASP A 85 0.39 -15.12 0.93
CA ASP A 85 1.55 -15.64 1.64
C ASP A 85 2.14 -14.62 2.65
N THR A 86 3.39 -14.19 2.47
CA THR A 86 4.06 -13.20 3.33
C THR A 86 3.33 -11.86 3.38
N CYS A 87 2.65 -11.48 2.29
CA CYS A 87 1.83 -10.28 2.22
C CYS A 87 0.40 -10.48 2.76
N GLY A 88 -0.05 -11.72 2.99
CA GLY A 88 -1.41 -12.04 3.40
C GLY A 88 -1.88 -11.28 4.65
N PRO A 89 -1.09 -11.24 5.73
CA PRO A 89 -1.41 -10.46 6.93
C PRO A 89 -1.53 -8.95 6.69
N LEU A 90 -0.84 -8.42 5.66
CA LEU A 90 -0.81 -6.99 5.32
C LEU A 90 -1.94 -6.57 4.38
N LYS A 91 -2.75 -7.52 3.91
CA LYS A 91 -3.84 -7.27 2.96
C LYS A 91 -4.80 -6.19 3.47
N THR A 92 -5.14 -6.21 4.76
CA THR A 92 -6.02 -5.22 5.39
C THR A 92 -5.38 -3.83 5.44
N CYS A 93 -4.08 -3.74 5.74
CA CYS A 93 -3.35 -2.47 5.85
C CYS A 93 -3.27 -1.69 4.53
N LEU A 94 -3.26 -2.38 3.39
CA LEU A 94 -3.18 -1.76 2.06
C LEU A 94 -4.51 -1.16 1.60
N VAL A 95 -5.63 -1.64 2.16
CA VAL A 95 -6.98 -1.10 1.89
C VAL A 95 -7.42 -0.05 2.93
N CYS A 96 -6.90 -0.11 4.16
CA CYS A 96 -7.30 0.77 5.27
C CYS A 96 -7.28 2.29 4.99
N PRO A 97 -6.38 2.87 4.16
CA PRO A 97 -6.40 4.31 3.90
C PRO A 97 -7.15 4.73 2.62
N LEU A 98 -7.74 3.79 1.87
CA LEU A 98 -8.41 4.11 0.61
C LEU A 98 -9.85 4.61 0.79
N GLU A 99 -10.49 4.33 1.93
CA GLU A 99 -11.89 4.67 2.20
C GLU A 99 -12.09 5.95 3.04
N LEU A 100 -11.01 6.58 3.53
CA LEU A 100 -11.06 7.77 4.38
C LEU A 100 -10.74 9.09 3.64
N ALA A 101 -10.70 9.06 2.30
CA ALA A 101 -10.51 10.25 1.46
C ALA A 101 -11.79 10.62 0.71
#